data_AF-A0A2S2NGK4-F1
#
_entry.id   AF-A0A2S2NGK4-F1
#
_cell.length_a   1.000
_cell.length_b   1.000
_cell.length_c   1.000
_cell.angle_alpha   90.00
_cell.angle_beta   90.00
_cell.angle_gamma   90.00
#
_symmetry.space_group_name_H-M   'P 1'
#
loop_
_entity.id
_entity.type
_entity.pdbx_description
1 polymer ?
#
loop_
_entity_poly.entity_id
_entity_poly.type
_entity_poly.pdbx_seq_one_letter_code
_entity_poly.pdbx_strand_id
1 'polypeptide(L)'
;MIKTQGSKKINQNCTSHIILFESFEGKCVVTFYKEHYGHKELELQHIKIPDIKKHEIAAKLSQGVTFKRVCDDVRKNIGNSLKREDLITRPDLHNIKQKYNLNLKDGQFHKSDARSVDIWVEQMKKEDGNNRVIYYKRQGEVDDRGMLDLKDFCIILMDPGQKYMLHKFGQQKIV
;
A
#
# COMPACT_ATOMS: atom_id res chain seq x y z
N MET A 1 -3.37 -13.22 -28.14
CA MET A 1 -2.88 -11.98 -27.51
C MET A 1 -1.36 -12.10 -27.38
N ILE A 2 -0.60 -11.43 -28.25
CA ILE A 2 0.87 -11.45 -28.22
C ILE A 2 1.30 -10.61 -27.02
N LYS A 3 2.13 -11.17 -26.15
CA LYS A 3 2.73 -10.39 -25.04
C LYS A 3 3.63 -9.33 -25.68
N THR A 4 3.29 -8.06 -25.53
CA THR A 4 4.07 -6.92 -26.08
C THR A 4 5.53 -6.89 -25.62
N GLN A 5 5.84 -7.55 -24.50
CA GLN A 5 7.17 -7.63 -23.91
C GLN A 5 7.89 -8.96 -24.19
N GLY A 6 7.30 -9.83 -25.01
CA GLY A 6 7.85 -11.15 -25.29
C GLY A 6 7.67 -12.15 -24.13
N SER A 7 8.58 -13.11 -24.07
CA SER A 7 8.55 -14.23 -23.12
C SER A 7 9.60 -14.02 -22.02
N LYS A 8 9.30 -14.45 -20.78
CA LYS A 8 10.31 -14.53 -19.70
C LYS A 8 11.30 -15.70 -19.88
N LYS A 9 11.23 -16.42 -21.00
CA LYS A 9 12.13 -17.52 -21.30
C LYS A 9 13.37 -16.94 -21.96
N ILE A 10 14.54 -17.24 -21.39
CA ILE A 10 15.85 -16.87 -21.96
C ILE A 10 16.15 -17.57 -23.30
N ASN A 11 15.42 -18.65 -23.62
CA ASN A 11 15.59 -19.48 -24.83
C ASN A 11 17.06 -19.89 -25.10
N GLN A 12 17.84 -19.99 -24.02
CA GLN A 12 19.26 -20.28 -23.95
C GLN A 12 19.51 -21.06 -22.65
N ASN A 13 20.62 -21.78 -22.56
CA ASN A 13 21.03 -22.41 -21.31
C ASN A 13 21.87 -21.43 -20.49
N CYS A 14 21.50 -21.25 -19.22
CA CYS A 14 22.31 -20.52 -18.26
C CYS A 14 23.24 -21.48 -17.50
N THR A 15 24.49 -21.08 -17.30
CA THR A 15 25.45 -21.81 -16.47
C THR A 15 25.33 -21.52 -14.97
N SER A 16 24.57 -20.49 -14.57
CA SER A 16 24.37 -20.18 -13.16
C SER A 16 23.42 -21.21 -12.52
N HIS A 17 23.84 -21.78 -11.39
CA HIS A 17 23.08 -22.78 -10.67
C HIS A 17 23.52 -22.85 -9.20
N ILE A 18 22.70 -23.49 -8.38
CA ILE A 18 22.98 -23.80 -6.98
C ILE A 18 23.01 -25.33 -6.86
N ILE A 19 24.07 -25.85 -6.27
CA ILE A 19 24.17 -27.26 -5.88
C ILE A 19 24.06 -27.32 -4.36
N LEU A 20 23.09 -28.08 -3.85
CA LEU A 20 22.92 -28.36 -2.44
C LEU A 20 23.32 -29.81 -2.18
N PHE A 21 24.24 -30.01 -1.23
CA PHE A 21 24.57 -31.32 -0.69
C PHE A 21 24.14 -31.38 0.78
N GLU A 22 23.30 -32.34 1.10
CA GLU A 22 22.88 -32.62 2.47
C GLU A 22 23.53 -33.92 2.94
N SER A 23 24.24 -33.88 4.06
CA SER A 23 24.82 -35.08 4.66
C SER A 23 23.77 -35.87 5.45
N PHE A 24 24.03 -37.15 5.70
CA PHE A 24 23.20 -37.99 6.58
C PHE A 24 23.10 -37.45 8.02
N GLU A 25 24.02 -36.58 8.44
CA GLU A 25 23.99 -35.89 9.75
C GLU A 25 23.18 -34.58 9.73
N GLY A 26 22.52 -34.26 8.61
CA GLY A 26 21.72 -33.03 8.44
C GLY A 26 22.55 -31.76 8.21
N LYS A 27 23.83 -31.89 7.81
CA LYS A 27 24.66 -30.73 7.43
C LYS A 27 24.43 -30.40 5.97
N CYS A 28 24.10 -29.14 5.69
CA CYS A 28 23.92 -28.63 4.33
C CYS A 28 25.16 -27.87 3.85
N VAL A 29 25.73 -28.29 2.72
CA VAL A 29 26.79 -27.58 1.99
C VAL A 29 26.19 -27.05 0.69
N VAL A 30 26.33 -25.75 0.46
CA VAL A 30 25.79 -25.08 -0.74
C VAL A 30 26.96 -24.57 -1.58
N THR A 31 26.97 -24.96 -2.86
CA THR A 31 27.87 -24.39 -3.87
C THR A 31 27.06 -23.51 -4.82
N PHE A 32 27.43 -22.24 -4.90
CA PHE A 32 26.74 -21.26 -5.73
C PHE A 32 27.61 -20.81 -6.91
N TYR A 33 27.14 -21.04 -8.13
CA TYR A 33 27.76 -20.56 -9.36
C TYR A 33 27.01 -19.31 -9.82
N LYS A 34 27.54 -18.12 -9.46
CA LYS A 34 26.89 -16.83 -9.73
C LYS A 34 26.98 -16.40 -11.19
N GLU A 35 28.06 -16.77 -11.88
CA GLU A 35 28.33 -16.27 -13.23
C GLU A 35 27.35 -16.83 -14.26
N HIS A 36 26.70 -15.91 -15.00
CA HIS A 36 25.73 -16.24 -16.03
C HIS A 36 26.40 -16.21 -17.41
N TYR A 37 26.66 -17.37 -17.99
CA TYR A 37 27.01 -17.51 -19.41
C TYR A 37 25.75 -17.91 -20.20
N GLY A 38 25.70 -17.55 -21.49
CA GLY A 38 24.56 -17.84 -22.38
C GLY A 38 23.47 -16.76 -22.41
N HIS A 39 23.48 -15.81 -21.48
CA HIS A 39 22.69 -14.58 -21.56
C HIS A 39 23.43 -13.41 -20.90
N LYS A 40 23.81 -12.41 -21.70
CA LYS A 40 24.62 -11.28 -21.22
C LYS A 40 23.79 -10.11 -20.70
N GLU A 41 22.59 -9.95 -21.24
CA GLU A 41 21.74 -8.80 -20.96
C GLU A 41 20.73 -9.14 -19.88
N LEU A 42 20.79 -8.40 -18.77
CA LEU A 42 19.70 -8.37 -17.80
C LEU A 42 18.53 -7.62 -18.43
N GLU A 43 17.54 -8.36 -18.89
CA GLU A 43 16.27 -7.79 -19.36
C GLU A 43 15.53 -7.18 -18.17
N LEU A 44 15.82 -5.90 -17.88
CA LEU A 44 15.32 -5.19 -16.71
C LEU A 44 13.81 -5.32 -16.55
N GLN A 45 13.05 -5.37 -17.64
CA GLN A 45 11.60 -5.51 -17.63
C GLN A 45 11.10 -6.83 -17.02
N HIS A 46 11.89 -7.90 -17.07
CA HIS A 46 11.55 -9.21 -16.52
C HIS A 46 11.96 -9.38 -15.06
N ILE A 47 12.76 -8.44 -14.53
CA ILE A 47 13.16 -8.39 -13.13
C ILE A 47 11.98 -7.95 -12.26
N LYS A 48 11.90 -8.48 -11.04
CA LYS A 48 10.91 -8.09 -10.05
C LYS A 48 11.24 -6.69 -9.51
N ILE A 49 10.24 -5.82 -9.39
CA ILE A 49 10.39 -4.55 -8.67
C ILE A 49 10.77 -4.89 -7.20
N PRO A 50 11.81 -4.26 -6.63
CA PRO A 50 12.20 -4.47 -5.23
C PRO A 50 11.03 -4.26 -4.27
N ASP A 51 10.95 -5.07 -3.21
CA ASP A 51 9.80 -5.01 -2.31
C ASP A 51 9.78 -3.72 -1.48
N ILE A 52 10.95 -3.13 -1.15
CA ILE A 52 11.06 -1.79 -0.55
C ILE A 52 10.37 -0.76 -1.45
N LYS A 53 10.67 -0.77 -2.74
CA LYS A 53 10.09 0.19 -3.70
C LYS A 53 8.58 0.04 -3.84
N LYS A 54 8.07 -1.20 -3.77
CA LYS A 54 6.61 -1.44 -3.75
C LYS A 54 5.95 -0.87 -2.51
N HIS A 55 6.57 -0.97 -1.33
CA HIS A 55 6.05 -0.36 -0.11
C HIS A 55 5.99 1.16 -0.22
N GLU A 56 7.04 1.80 -0.74
CA GLU A 56 7.04 3.26 -0.97
C GLU A 56 5.90 3.70 -1.90
N ILE A 57 5.71 2.97 -3.01
CA ILE A 57 4.62 3.24 -3.96
C ILE A 57 3.27 3.02 -3.29
N ALA A 58 3.09 1.92 -2.57
CA ALA A 58 1.85 1.62 -1.86
C ALA A 58 1.49 2.75 -0.87
N ALA A 59 2.46 3.26 -0.10
CA ALA A 59 2.27 4.38 0.80
C ALA A 59 1.86 5.67 0.07
N LYS A 60 2.48 5.98 -1.08
CA LYS A 60 2.04 7.11 -1.92
C LYS A 60 0.61 6.93 -2.43
N LEU A 61 0.28 5.72 -2.89
CA LEU A 61 -1.06 5.40 -3.39
C LEU A 61 -2.13 5.48 -2.27
N SER A 62 -1.81 5.05 -1.04
CA SER A 62 -2.73 5.15 0.09
C SER A 62 -2.98 6.59 0.54
N GLN A 63 -2.03 7.50 0.28
CA GLN A 63 -2.18 8.94 0.49
C GLN A 63 -2.93 9.65 -0.66
N GLY A 64 -3.47 8.92 -1.63
CA GLY A 64 -4.23 9.49 -2.74
C GLY A 64 -3.37 10.00 -3.90
N VAL A 65 -2.06 9.75 -3.93
CA VAL A 65 -1.22 10.12 -5.07
C VAL A 65 -1.65 9.36 -6.31
N THR A 66 -1.97 10.08 -7.38
CA THR A 66 -2.47 9.47 -8.62
C THR A 66 -1.40 8.61 -9.31
N PHE A 67 -1.83 7.58 -10.04
CA PHE A 67 -0.93 6.73 -10.83
C PHE A 67 -0.09 7.54 -11.82
N LYS A 68 -0.67 8.57 -12.43
CA LYS A 68 0.04 9.48 -13.34
C LYS A 68 1.20 10.16 -12.60
N ARG A 69 0.95 10.71 -11.42
CA ARG A 69 1.98 11.39 -10.65
C ARG A 69 3.09 10.44 -10.21
N VAL A 70 2.75 9.22 -9.78
CA VAL A 70 3.76 8.19 -9.46
C VAL A 70 4.65 7.88 -10.67
N CYS A 71 4.06 7.65 -11.85
CA CYS A 71 4.84 7.40 -13.06
C CYS A 71 5.72 8.60 -13.46
N ASP A 72 5.21 9.83 -13.32
CA ASP A 72 5.96 11.04 -13.65
C ASP A 72 7.13 11.26 -12.68
N ASP A 73 6.93 11.01 -11.37
CA ASP A 73 8.00 11.09 -10.38
C ASP A 73 9.10 10.06 -10.64
N VAL A 74 8.73 8.82 -11.02
CA VAL A 74 9.71 7.78 -11.39
C VAL A 74 10.53 8.23 -12.59
N ARG A 75 9.89 8.75 -13.65
CA ARG A 75 10.58 9.20 -14.86
C ARG A 75 11.51 10.39 -14.63
N LYS A 76 11.20 11.26 -13.66
CA LYS A 76 12.03 12.43 -13.33
C LYS A 76 13.29 12.07 -12.55
N ASN A 77 13.30 10.93 -11.87
CA ASN A 77 14.39 10.51 -10.99
C ASN A 77 15.26 9.40 -11.60
N ILE A 78 15.24 9.26 -12.93
CA ILE A 78 16.08 8.29 -13.63
C ILE A 78 17.53 8.77 -13.52
N GLY A 79 18.36 7.97 -12.85
CA GLY A 79 19.79 8.23 -12.73
C GLY A 79 20.59 7.79 -13.97
N ASN A 80 21.92 7.79 -13.84
CA ASN A 80 22.83 7.41 -14.94
C ASN A 80 22.73 5.93 -15.36
N SER A 81 22.15 5.06 -14.52
CA SER A 81 21.94 3.64 -14.82
C SER A 81 20.47 3.30 -14.69
N LEU A 82 19.92 2.70 -15.74
CA LEU A 82 18.52 2.28 -15.77
C LEU A 82 18.34 1.06 -14.87
N LYS A 83 17.36 1.13 -13.97
CA LYS A 83 16.98 0.04 -13.06
C LYS A 83 15.55 -0.41 -13.33
N ARG A 84 15.16 -1.57 -12.78
CA ARG A 84 13.77 -2.04 -12.86
C ARG A 84 12.77 -1.03 -12.30
N GLU A 85 13.14 -0.32 -11.24
CA GLU A 85 12.30 0.70 -10.59
C GLU A 85 12.04 1.93 -11.46
N ASP A 86 12.89 2.22 -12.44
CA ASP A 86 12.71 3.33 -13.38
C ASP A 86 11.66 3.00 -14.46
N LEU A 87 11.36 1.70 -14.64
CA LEU A 87 10.45 1.16 -15.64
C LEU A 87 9.08 0.82 -15.04
N ILE A 88 8.63 1.55 -14.01
CA ILE A 88 7.32 1.32 -13.41
C ILE A 88 6.21 1.76 -14.36
N THR A 89 5.29 0.83 -14.63
CA THR A 89 4.15 1.04 -15.52
C THR A 89 2.82 1.05 -14.75
N ARG A 90 1.73 1.51 -15.40
CA ARG A 90 0.38 1.46 -14.80
C ARG A 90 -0.04 0.04 -14.38
N PRO A 91 0.21 -1.02 -15.18
CA PRO A 91 -0.02 -2.39 -14.73
C PRO A 91 0.72 -2.75 -13.44
N ASP A 92 1.97 -2.31 -13.28
CA ASP A 92 2.71 -2.51 -12.03
C ASP A 92 2.02 -1.84 -10.85
N LEU A 93 1.55 -0.60 -11.04
CA LEU A 93 0.81 0.14 -10.01
C LEU A 93 -0.53 -0.53 -9.66
N HIS A 94 -1.26 -1.08 -10.63
CA HIS A 94 -2.46 -1.88 -10.36
C HIS A 94 -2.13 -3.13 -9.55
N ASN A 95 -1.08 -3.86 -9.93
CA ASN A 95 -0.66 -5.06 -9.20
C ASN A 95 -0.21 -4.74 -7.77
N ILE A 96 0.49 -3.62 -7.56
CA ILE A 96 0.85 -3.12 -6.22
C ILE A 96 -0.43 -2.76 -5.47
N LYS A 97 -1.33 -1.96 -6.05
CA LYS A 97 -2.61 -1.58 -5.45
C LYS A 97 -3.39 -2.81 -4.97
N GLN A 98 -3.47 -3.84 -5.81
CA GLN A 98 -4.11 -5.12 -5.51
C GLN A 98 -3.39 -5.87 -4.38
N LYS A 99 -2.07 -6.04 -4.48
CA LYS A 99 -1.26 -6.77 -3.48
C LYS A 99 -1.36 -6.17 -2.08
N TYR A 100 -1.44 -4.84 -1.98
CA TYR A 100 -1.54 -4.10 -0.72
C TYR A 100 -3.00 -3.80 -0.32
N ASN A 101 -3.99 -4.42 -0.99
CA ASN A 101 -5.42 -4.22 -0.74
C ASN A 101 -5.86 -2.74 -0.76
N LEU A 102 -5.17 -1.91 -1.54
CA LEU A 102 -5.46 -0.49 -1.73
C LEU A 102 -6.64 -0.27 -2.70
N ASN A 103 -7.36 -1.31 -3.12
CA ASN A 103 -8.58 -1.22 -3.95
C ASN A 103 -9.79 -0.62 -3.24
N LEU A 104 -9.60 -0.11 -2.03
CA LEU A 104 -10.49 0.87 -1.43
C LEU A 104 -10.53 2.08 -2.36
N LYS A 105 -11.51 2.08 -3.26
CA LYS A 105 -11.86 3.25 -4.07
C LYS A 105 -12.34 4.31 -3.09
N ASP A 106 -11.68 5.45 -3.04
CA ASP A 106 -12.25 6.72 -2.59
C ASP A 106 -13.18 6.62 -1.36
N GLY A 107 -12.65 6.14 -0.23
CA GLY A 107 -13.41 6.10 1.03
C GLY A 107 -14.54 5.06 1.12
N GLN A 108 -14.71 4.19 0.13
CA GLN A 108 -15.74 3.15 0.14
C GLN A 108 -15.15 1.76 0.47
N PHE A 109 -15.21 1.39 1.75
CA PHE A 109 -14.82 0.05 2.25
C PHE A 109 -15.86 -1.04 1.94
N HIS A 110 -17.08 -0.66 1.59
CA HIS A 110 -18.20 -1.55 1.31
C HIS A 110 -19.18 -0.89 0.34
N LYS A 111 -19.96 -1.67 -0.44
CA LYS A 111 -21.00 -1.13 -1.35
C LYS A 111 -22.05 -0.25 -0.66
N SER A 112 -22.14 -0.33 0.67
CA SER A 112 -22.96 0.54 1.50
C SER A 112 -22.04 1.54 2.16
N ASP A 113 -22.31 2.83 1.96
CA ASP A 113 -21.51 3.92 2.50
C ASP A 113 -21.53 3.91 4.04
N ALA A 114 -22.68 3.59 4.66
CA ALA A 114 -22.78 3.42 6.11
C ALA A 114 -21.79 2.36 6.63
N ARG A 115 -21.75 1.19 5.99
CA ARG A 115 -20.77 0.15 6.33
C ARG A 115 -19.33 0.55 6.06
N SER A 116 -19.11 1.42 5.08
CA SER A 116 -17.77 1.93 4.79
C SER A 116 -17.23 2.78 5.93
N VAL A 117 -18.09 3.65 6.46
CA VAL A 117 -17.79 4.48 7.62
C VAL A 117 -17.59 3.62 8.87
N ASP A 118 -18.44 2.60 9.09
CA ASP A 118 -18.29 1.67 10.21
C ASP A 118 -16.90 1.01 10.24
N ILE A 119 -16.48 0.47 9.10
CA ILE A 119 -15.19 -0.21 8.97
C ILE A 119 -14.04 0.77 9.25
N TRP A 120 -14.13 1.99 8.72
CA TRP A 120 -13.12 3.01 8.93
C TRP A 120 -13.03 3.47 10.39
N VAL A 121 -14.18 3.70 11.06
CA VAL A 121 -14.22 4.09 12.47
C VAL A 121 -13.60 3.01 13.36
N GLU A 122 -13.93 1.74 13.12
CA GLU A 122 -13.36 0.63 13.90
C GLU A 122 -11.86 0.43 13.65
N GLN A 123 -11.35 0.77 12.46
CA GLN A 123 -9.91 0.80 12.22
C GLN A 123 -9.23 1.94 12.98
N MET A 124 -9.79 3.16 12.93
CA MET A 124 -9.26 4.33 13.64
C MET A 124 -9.24 4.14 15.16
N LYS A 125 -10.24 3.47 15.73
CA LYS A 125 -10.27 3.14 17.17
C LYS A 125 -9.17 2.17 17.60
N LYS A 126 -8.64 1.36 16.68
CA LYS A 126 -7.57 0.38 16.94
C LYS A 126 -6.17 0.97 16.80
N GLU A 127 -6.04 2.16 16.20
CA GLU A 127 -4.76 2.87 16.11
C GLU A 127 -4.43 3.54 17.44
N ASP A 128 -3.55 2.91 18.22
CA ASP A 128 -3.14 3.42 19.53
C ASP A 128 -2.38 4.74 19.40
N GLY A 129 -2.79 5.75 20.17
CA GLY A 129 -2.18 7.09 20.19
C GLY A 129 -2.54 8.07 19.05
N ASN A 130 -3.24 7.64 18.00
CA ASN A 130 -3.64 8.51 16.87
C ASN A 130 -5.12 8.38 16.47
N ASN A 131 -5.96 7.79 17.32
CA ASN A 131 -7.40 7.78 17.10
C ASN A 131 -7.96 9.22 17.07
N ARG A 132 -8.53 9.62 15.93
CA ARG A 132 -9.12 10.95 15.70
C ARG A 132 -10.63 10.98 15.84
N VAL A 133 -11.27 9.83 16.06
CA VAL A 133 -12.73 9.73 16.20
C VAL A 133 -13.09 9.98 17.67
N ILE A 134 -13.69 11.15 17.95
CA ILE A 134 -14.15 11.51 19.30
C ILE A 134 -15.54 10.93 19.58
N TYR A 135 -16.40 10.93 18.58
CA TYR A 135 -17.77 10.46 18.71
C TYR A 135 -18.24 9.89 17.37
N TYR A 136 -19.02 8.82 17.44
CA TYR A 136 -19.60 8.19 16.28
C TYR A 136 -20.97 7.60 16.64
N LYS A 137 -21.99 7.95 15.85
CA LYS A 137 -23.35 7.44 15.98
C LYS A 137 -23.89 7.02 14.62
N ARG A 138 -24.43 5.80 14.56
CA ARG A 138 -25.07 5.26 13.35
C ARG A 138 -26.54 5.66 13.26
N GLN A 139 -27.07 5.65 12.05
CA GLN A 139 -28.52 5.71 11.87
C GLN A 139 -29.16 4.42 12.38
N GLY A 140 -30.30 4.56 13.05
CA GLY A 140 -30.97 3.45 13.75
C GLY A 140 -30.47 3.19 15.16
N GLU A 141 -29.42 3.89 15.60
CA GLU A 141 -28.87 3.79 16.96
C GLU A 141 -29.39 4.94 17.82
N VAL A 142 -29.70 4.65 19.08
CA VAL A 142 -30.11 5.68 20.06
C VAL A 142 -28.88 6.49 20.43
N ASP A 143 -29.00 7.82 20.43
CA ASP A 143 -27.95 8.68 20.95
C ASP A 143 -27.94 8.62 22.48
N ASP A 144 -26.83 8.18 23.05
CA ASP A 144 -26.61 8.17 24.51
C ASP A 144 -26.74 9.56 25.14
N ARG A 145 -26.56 10.64 24.36
CA ARG A 145 -26.66 12.02 24.82
C ARG A 145 -28.04 12.64 24.64
N GLY A 146 -28.96 11.95 23.95
CA GLY A 146 -30.31 12.43 23.67
C GLY A 146 -30.39 13.69 22.80
N MET A 147 -29.32 14.03 22.08
CA MET A 147 -29.20 15.24 21.25
C MET A 147 -29.52 14.96 19.78
N LEU A 148 -29.45 13.70 19.35
CA LEU A 148 -29.65 13.28 17.96
C LEU A 148 -30.78 12.25 17.84
N ASP A 149 -31.64 12.41 16.84
CA ASP A 149 -32.77 11.51 16.58
C ASP A 149 -32.30 10.15 16.05
N LEU A 150 -33.13 9.11 16.15
CA LEU A 150 -32.80 7.76 15.67
C LEU A 150 -32.32 7.72 14.20
N LYS A 151 -32.83 8.60 13.35
CA LYS A 151 -32.47 8.68 11.92
C LYS A 151 -31.15 9.43 11.64
N ASP A 152 -30.62 10.14 12.64
CA ASP A 152 -29.47 11.01 12.44
C ASP A 152 -28.16 10.24 12.47
N PHE A 153 -27.27 10.58 11.54
CA PHE A 153 -25.89 10.13 11.47
C PHE A 153 -24.97 11.23 12.01
N CYS A 154 -24.00 10.86 12.85
CA CYS A 154 -23.01 11.83 13.35
C CYS A 154 -21.62 11.19 13.49
N ILE A 155 -20.61 11.95 13.07
CA ILE A 155 -19.22 11.63 13.33
C ILE A 155 -18.47 12.91 13.72
N ILE A 156 -17.74 12.87 14.81
CA ILE A 156 -16.90 13.98 15.29
C ILE A 156 -15.45 13.55 15.18
N LEU A 157 -14.71 14.28 14.37
CA LEU A 157 -13.29 14.07 14.14
C LEU A 157 -12.48 15.21 14.75
N MET A 158 -11.37 14.87 15.42
CA MET A 158 -10.47 15.85 15.99
C MET A 158 -9.09 15.25 16.19
N ASP A 159 -8.06 15.96 15.74
CA ASP A 159 -6.68 15.59 16.09
C ASP A 159 -6.32 16.02 17.53
N PRO A 160 -5.25 15.46 18.13
CA PRO A 160 -4.85 15.82 19.49
C PRO A 160 -4.53 17.30 19.70
N GLY A 161 -4.00 17.98 18.68
CA GLY A 161 -3.70 19.41 18.70
C GLY A 161 -4.98 20.25 18.70
N GLN A 162 -5.94 19.90 17.85
CA GLN A 162 -7.28 20.52 17.86
C GLN A 162 -7.98 20.32 19.20
N LYS A 163 -7.91 19.12 19.78
CA LYS A 163 -8.46 18.82 21.10
C LYS A 163 -7.80 19.66 22.20
N TYR A 164 -6.48 19.78 22.15
CA TYR A 164 -5.73 20.64 23.08
C TYR A 164 -6.14 22.11 22.95
N MET A 165 -6.21 22.64 21.73
CA MET A 165 -6.62 24.03 21.47
C MET A 165 -8.05 24.29 21.94
N LEU A 166 -8.96 23.35 21.68
CA LEU A 166 -10.36 23.43 22.11
C LEU A 166 -10.48 23.41 23.64
N HIS A 167 -9.75 22.53 24.32
CA HIS A 167 -9.74 22.48 25.78
C HIS A 167 -9.16 23.77 26.38
N LYS A 168 -8.09 24.31 25.77
CA LYS A 168 -7.37 25.48 26.28
C LYS A 168 -8.09 26.80 26.04
N PHE A 169 -8.81 26.94 24.92
CA PHE A 169 -9.38 28.22 24.50
C PHE A 169 -10.90 28.19 24.21
N GLY A 170 -11.51 27.01 24.14
CA GLY A 170 -12.91 26.84 23.72
C GLY A 170 -13.95 26.97 24.82
N GLN A 171 -13.55 26.88 26.10
CA GLN A 171 -14.48 26.90 27.25
C GLN A 171 -15.28 28.21 27.38
N GLN A 172 -14.87 29.30 26.73
CA GLN A 172 -15.58 30.59 26.75
C GLN A 172 -16.48 30.85 25.53
N LYS A 173 -16.50 29.96 24.52
CA LYS A 173 -17.16 30.23 23.22
C LYS A 173 -18.08 29.12 22.71
N ILE A 174 -18.23 28.02 23.43
CA ILE A 174 -19.16 26.94 23.08
C ILE A 174 -20.16 26.85 24.23
N VAL A 175 -21.32 27.43 24.00
CA VAL A 175 -22.53 27.33 24.84
C VAL A 175 -23.35 26.15 24.34
#